data_AF-N9NJD6-F1
#
_entry.id   AF-N9NJD6-F1
#
_cell.length_a   1.000
_cell.length_b   1.000
_cell.length_c   1.000
_cell.angle_alpha   90.00
_cell.angle_beta   90.00
_cell.angle_gamma   90.00
#
_symmetry.space_group_name_H-M   'P 1'
#
loop_
_entity.id
_entity.type
_entity.pdbx_description
1 polymer ?
#
loop_
_entity_poly.entity_id
_entity_poly.type
_entity_poly.pdbx_seq_one_letter_code
_entity_poly.pdbx_strand_id
1 'polypeptide(L)'
;MPHQHTSWVRESYLYGCDEQPWVKAKSIFPILSLQKRARIFQHIGSKPIGWLLFQRTNPYCERRVIYLEDGWTRQSCYTWHGCKFIVQETFLPAFQQYIENQQA
;
A
#
# COMPACT_ATOMS: atom_id res chain seq x y z
N MET A 1 -16.63 17.29 14.86
CA MET A 1 -16.08 16.03 14.30
C MET A 1 -15.40 15.31 15.46
N PRO A 2 -15.63 14.01 15.71
CA PRO A 2 -14.89 13.32 16.78
C PRO A 2 -13.40 13.31 16.41
N HIS A 3 -12.52 13.60 17.37
CA HIS A 3 -11.07 13.67 17.14
C HIS A 3 -10.40 12.29 16.99
N GLN A 4 -11.16 11.21 17.17
CA GLN A 4 -10.67 9.84 17.12
C GLN A 4 -11.39 9.09 15.99
N HIS A 5 -10.61 8.67 15.00
CA HIS A 5 -11.09 7.85 13.90
C HIS A 5 -10.33 6.53 13.92
N THR A 6 -11.04 5.43 14.15
CA THR A 6 -10.43 4.11 14.07
C THR A 6 -10.15 3.75 12.61
N SER A 7 -9.00 3.14 12.37
CA SER A 7 -8.59 2.67 11.04
C SER A 7 -8.11 1.23 11.13
N TRP A 8 -8.37 0.45 10.07
CA TRP A 8 -7.73 -0.83 9.86
C TRP A 8 -6.36 -0.60 9.24
N VAL A 9 -5.31 -1.12 9.86
CA VAL A 9 -3.94 -1.06 9.33
C VAL A 9 -3.52 -2.46 8.92
N ARG A 10 -2.99 -2.58 7.70
CA ARG A 10 -2.39 -3.80 7.18
C ARG A 10 -0.94 -3.52 6.82
N GLU A 11 -0.04 -4.34 7.34
CA GLU A 11 1.37 -4.33 6.97
C GLU A 11 1.72 -5.62 6.24
N SER A 12 2.57 -5.53 5.22
CA SER A 12 3.01 -6.69 4.44
C SER A 12 4.37 -6.43 3.81
N TYR A 13 5.17 -7.48 3.67
CA TYR A 13 6.35 -7.47 2.82
C TYR A 13 6.02 -8.02 1.43
N LEU A 14 6.58 -7.40 0.40
CA LEU A 14 6.55 -7.89 -0.97
C LEU A 14 7.95 -8.37 -1.34
N TYR A 15 8.02 -9.61 -1.78
CA TYR A 15 9.25 -10.29 -2.18
C TYR A 15 9.33 -10.31 -3.70
N GLY A 16 10.54 -10.13 -4.22
CA GLY A 16 10.83 -10.28 -5.64
C GLY A 16 11.23 -11.71 -5.97
N CYS A 17 12.35 -11.85 -6.67
CA CYS A 17 12.96 -13.15 -6.98
C CYS A 17 13.89 -13.68 -5.87
N ASP A 18 14.01 -12.96 -4.74
CA ASP A 18 14.90 -13.28 -3.64
C ASP A 18 14.11 -13.48 -2.34
N GLU A 19 14.71 -14.14 -1.36
CA GLU A 19 14.18 -14.37 -0.02
C GLU A 19 14.12 -13.08 0.80
N GLN A 20 14.91 -12.06 0.43
CA GLN A 20 14.85 -10.75 1.08
C GLN A 20 13.67 -9.92 0.57
N PRO A 21 12.92 -9.24 1.47
CA PRO A 21 11.81 -8.40 1.07
C PRO A 21 12.31 -7.17 0.31
N TRP A 22 11.62 -6.84 -0.77
CA TRP A 22 11.94 -5.68 -1.61
C TRP A 22 11.13 -4.44 -1.22
N VAL A 23 9.90 -4.65 -0.76
CA VAL A 23 9.00 -3.55 -0.39
C VAL A 23 8.32 -3.84 0.94
N LYS A 24 8.36 -2.89 1.85
CA LYS A 24 7.51 -2.83 3.04
C LYS A 24 6.27 -1.99 2.72
N ALA A 25 5.11 -2.63 2.67
CA ALA A 25 3.85 -1.96 2.35
C ALA A 25 2.97 -1.82 3.60
N LYS A 26 2.41 -0.63 3.81
CA LYS A 26 1.43 -0.31 4.85
C LYS A 26 0.19 0.28 4.21
N SER A 27 -0.96 -0.33 4.43
CA SER A 27 -2.24 0.16 3.97
C SER A 27 -3.13 0.56 5.15
N ILE A 28 -3.73 1.74 5.09
CA ILE A 28 -4.55 2.32 6.17
C ILE A 28 -5.96 2.59 5.62
N PHE A 29 -6.95 1.90 6.16
CA PHE A 29 -8.37 2.03 5.80
C PHE A 29 -9.14 2.66 6.95
N PRO A 30 -9.62 3.90 6.84
CA PRO A 30 -10.52 4.47 7.83
C PRO A 30 -11.77 3.58 7.98
N ILE A 31 -12.21 3.27 9.21
CA ILE A 31 -13.41 2.43 9.43
C ILE A 31 -14.66 3.05 8.81
N LEU A 32 -14.77 4.37 8.79
CA LEU A 32 -15.86 5.08 8.12
C LEU A 32 -15.85 4.87 6.59
N SER A 33 -14.68 4.61 6.01
CA SER A 33 -14.51 4.23 4.59
C SER A 33 -14.73 2.73 4.35
N LEU A 34 -14.92 1.92 5.40
CA LEU A 34 -15.18 0.47 5.31
C LEU A 34 -16.69 0.15 5.27
N GLN A 35 -17.51 0.98 4.63
CA GLN A 35 -18.96 0.70 4.47
C GLN A 35 -19.22 -0.22 3.26
N LYS A 36 -20.10 -1.22 3.46
CA LYS A 36 -20.58 -2.19 2.45
C LYS A 36 -19.47 -2.93 1.70
N ARG A 37 -19.03 -2.40 0.54
CA ARG A 37 -18.13 -3.08 -0.41
C ARG A 37 -16.68 -3.13 0.06
N ALA A 38 -16.25 -2.18 0.89
CA ALA A 38 -14.87 -2.10 1.36
C ALA A 38 -14.53 -3.12 2.48
N ARG A 39 -15.52 -3.85 3.03
CA ARG A 39 -15.25 -4.99 3.94
C ARG A 39 -14.39 -6.09 3.31
N ILE A 40 -14.39 -6.19 1.98
CA ILE A 40 -13.54 -7.14 1.25
C ILE A 40 -12.04 -6.95 1.56
N PHE A 41 -11.60 -5.72 1.88
CA PHE A 41 -10.21 -5.43 2.24
C PHE A 41 -9.79 -6.08 3.56
N GLN A 42 -10.73 -6.30 4.48
CA GLN A 42 -10.48 -7.02 5.73
C GLN A 42 -10.26 -8.53 5.51
N HIS A 43 -10.87 -9.09 4.46
CA HIS A 43 -10.82 -10.53 4.14
C HIS A 43 -9.87 -10.89 3.00
N ILE A 44 -9.03 -9.95 2.54
CA ILE A 44 -8.11 -10.18 1.41
C ILE A 44 -7.07 -11.28 1.67
N GLY A 45 -6.77 -11.59 2.94
CA GLY A 45 -5.77 -12.60 3.29
C GLY A 45 -4.41 -12.28 2.69
N SER A 46 -3.75 -13.25 2.07
CA SER A 46 -2.45 -13.08 1.40
C SER A 46 -2.51 -12.41 0.03
N LYS A 47 -3.71 -12.12 -0.52
CA LYS A 47 -3.82 -11.51 -1.85
C LYS A 47 -3.25 -10.08 -1.84
N PRO A 48 -2.52 -9.66 -2.90
CA PRO A 48 -2.08 -8.28 -3.01
C PRO A 48 -3.27 -7.34 -3.12
N ILE A 49 -3.25 -6.24 -2.37
CA ILE A 49 -4.37 -5.30 -2.40
C ILE A 49 -4.54 -4.63 -3.77
N GLY A 50 -3.43 -4.33 -4.46
CA GLY A 50 -3.45 -3.76 -5.79
C GLY A 50 -4.25 -4.63 -6.77
N TRP A 51 -4.17 -5.95 -6.63
CA TRP A 51 -4.95 -6.86 -7.47
C TRP A 51 -6.44 -6.57 -7.36
N LEU A 52 -6.97 -6.38 -6.15
CA LEU A 52 -8.38 -6.05 -5.95
C LEU A 52 -8.71 -4.62 -6.44
N LEU A 53 -7.82 -3.65 -6.17
CA LEU A 53 -8.06 -2.24 -6.51
C LEU A 53 -8.17 -1.99 -8.01
N PHE A 54 -7.34 -2.68 -8.78
CA PHE A 54 -7.20 -2.43 -10.21
C PHE A 54 -7.95 -3.45 -11.08
N GLN A 55 -8.58 -4.48 -10.50
CA GLN A 55 -9.25 -5.54 -11.28
C GLN A 55 -10.41 -5.00 -12.15
N ARG A 56 -11.17 -4.00 -11.65
CA ARG A 56 -12.40 -3.52 -12.30
C ARG A 56 -12.56 -2.00 -12.30
N THR A 57 -11.59 -1.27 -11.76
CA THR A 57 -11.65 0.18 -11.59
C THR A 57 -10.25 0.79 -11.69
N ASN A 58 -10.15 2.01 -12.20
CA ASN A 58 -8.94 2.83 -12.07
C ASN A 58 -9.20 3.92 -11.00
N PRO A 59 -8.89 3.67 -9.72
CA PRO A 59 -9.17 4.62 -8.66
C PRO A 59 -8.35 5.90 -8.84
N TYR A 60 -8.97 7.04 -8.54
CA TYR A 60 -8.24 8.30 -8.47
C TYR A 60 -7.16 8.19 -7.39
N CYS A 61 -5.96 8.67 -7.71
CA CYS A 61 -4.76 8.47 -6.90
C CYS A 61 -3.95 9.77 -6.83
N GLU A 62 -3.77 10.27 -5.61
CA GLU A 62 -2.80 11.32 -5.31
C GLU A 62 -1.57 10.68 -4.72
N ARG A 63 -0.40 10.99 -5.30
CA ARG A 63 0.85 10.35 -4.95
C ARG A 63 1.89 11.37 -4.53
N ARG A 64 2.64 11.02 -3.49
CA ARG A 64 3.88 11.70 -3.13
C ARG A 64 5.01 10.69 -2.96
N VAL A 65 6.22 11.13 -3.26
CA VAL A 65 7.45 10.38 -3.06
C VAL A 65 8.30 11.14 -2.06
N ILE A 66 8.79 10.44 -1.05
CA ILE A 66 9.56 11.00 0.05
C ILE A 66 10.67 10.02 0.43
N TYR A 67 11.83 10.55 0.82
CA TYR A 67 12.90 9.73 1.38
C TYR A 67 12.73 9.67 2.90
N LEU A 68 12.56 8.47 3.45
CA LEU A 68 12.45 8.21 4.89
C LEU A 68 13.66 7.38 5.35
N GLU A 69 13.77 7.16 6.66
CA GLU A 69 14.84 6.37 7.28
C GLU A 69 14.95 4.95 6.68
N ASP A 70 13.82 4.27 6.48
CA ASP A 70 13.75 2.92 5.89
C ASP A 70 14.02 2.90 4.35
N GLY A 71 14.12 4.07 3.70
CA GLY A 71 14.39 4.20 2.27
C GLY A 71 13.36 5.02 1.48
N TRP A 72 13.49 4.98 0.14
CA TRP A 72 12.56 5.64 -0.77
C TRP A 72 11.14 5.15 -0.52
N THR A 73 10.24 6.10 -0.25
CA THR A 73 8.88 5.78 0.15
C THR A 73 7.88 6.50 -0.74
N ARG A 74 6.97 5.72 -1.31
CA ARG A 74 5.81 6.21 -2.03
C ARG A 74 4.61 6.19 -1.10
N GLN A 75 3.90 7.31 -0.99
CA GLN A 75 2.61 7.37 -0.31
C GLN A 75 1.54 7.76 -1.31
N SER A 76 0.53 6.91 -1.43
CA SER A 76 -0.57 7.03 -2.36
C SER A 76 -1.89 7.09 -1.59
N CYS A 77 -2.68 8.14 -1.83
CA CYS A 77 -4.06 8.24 -1.35
C CYS A 77 -4.98 7.83 -2.50
N TYR A 78 -5.67 6.71 -2.34
CA TYR A 78 -6.62 6.21 -3.32
C TYR A 78 -8.04 6.58 -2.93
N THR A 79 -8.84 6.96 -3.93
CA THR A 79 -10.30 7.10 -3.79
C THR A 79 -10.99 6.02 -4.59
N TRP A 80 -11.66 5.09 -3.91
CA TRP A 80 -12.36 3.95 -4.50
C TRP A 80 -13.82 3.93 -4.04
N HIS A 81 -14.77 4.09 -4.97
CA HIS A 81 -16.20 4.20 -4.67
C HIS A 81 -16.53 5.19 -3.53
N GLY A 82 -15.86 6.36 -3.54
CA GLY A 82 -16.03 7.40 -2.50
C GLY A 82 -15.31 7.14 -1.18
N CYS A 83 -14.68 5.98 -1.03
CA CYS A 83 -13.89 5.60 0.14
C CYS A 83 -12.42 5.97 -0.09
N LYS A 84 -11.81 6.69 0.86
CA LYS A 84 -10.39 7.06 0.79
C LYS A 84 -9.56 6.12 1.66
N PHE A 85 -8.42 5.68 1.16
CA PHE A 85 -7.46 4.91 1.93
C PHE A 85 -6.04 5.23 1.48
N ILE A 86 -5.09 5.01 2.38
CA ILE A 86 -3.67 5.34 2.16
C ILE A 86 -2.90 4.04 1.96
N VAL A 87 -2.02 4.02 0.98
CA VAL A 87 -1.02 2.98 0.78
C VAL A 87 0.36 3.63 0.81
N GLN A 88 1.19 3.18 1.74
CA GLN A 88 2.60 3.51 1.80
C GLN A 88 3.40 2.29 1.36
N GLU A 89 4.37 2.51 0.47
CA GLU A 89 5.30 1.49 -0.02
C GLU A 89 6.70 2.04 0.16
N THR A 90 7.49 1.41 1.02
CA THR A 90 8.89 1.74 1.24
C THR A 90 9.75 0.69 0.54
N PHE A 91 10.58 1.13 -0.39
CA PHE A 91 11.50 0.31 -1.16
C PHE A 91 12.76 0.07 -0.33
N LEU A 92 13.01 -1.20 -0.01
CA LEU A 92 14.07 -1.62 0.92
C LEU A 92 15.42 -1.74 0.21
N PRO A 93 16.54 -1.72 0.96
CA PRO A 93 17.89 -1.77 0.38
C PRO A 93 18.12 -2.96 -0.56
N ALA A 94 17.57 -4.14 -0.26
CA ALA A 94 17.69 -5.32 -1.12
C ALA A 94 17.13 -5.08 -2.53
N PHE A 95 16.05 -4.31 -2.66
CA PHE A 95 15.50 -3.96 -3.97
C PHE A 95 16.38 -2.96 -4.71
N GLN A 96 16.91 -1.97 -3.99
CA GLN A 96 17.82 -0.99 -4.58
C GLN A 96 19.08 -1.68 -5.13
N GLN A 97 19.71 -2.55 -4.33
CA GLN A 97 20.87 -3.35 -4.74
C GLN A 97 20.54 -4.22 -5.96
N TYR A 98 19.36 -4.84 -6.00
CA TYR A 98 18.92 -5.62 -7.15
C TYR A 98 18.87 -4.77 -8.42
N ILE A 99 18.29 -3.56 -8.38
CA ILE A 99 18.22 -2.66 -9.54
C ILE A 99 19.63 -2.21 -9.97
N GLU A 100 20.48 -1.82 -9.02
CA GLU A 100 21.86 -1.38 -9.30
C GLU A 100 22.67 -2.48 -10.01
N ASN A 101 22.53 -3.73 -9.55
CA ASN A 101 23.20 -4.89 -10.16
C ASN A 101 22.65 -5.28 -11.54
N GLN A 102 21.41 -4.90 -11.89
CA GLN A 102 20.83 -5.13 -13.21
C GLN A 102 21.19 -4.04 -14.23
N GLN A 103 21.69 -2.89 -13.76
CA GLN A 103 22.09 -1.76 -14.60
C GLN A 103 23.60 -1.73 -14.89
N ALA A 104 24.38 -2.60 -14.21
CA ALA A 104 25.81 -2.82 -14.42
C ALA A 104 26.06 -3.92 -15.46
#